data_AF-A0A4U3A7X0-F1
#
_entry.id   AF-A0A4U3A7X0-F1
#
_cell.length_a   1.000
_cell.length_b   1.000
_cell.length_c   1.000
_cell.angle_alpha   90.00
_cell.angle_beta   90.00
_cell.angle_gamma   90.00
#
_symmetry.space_group_name_H-M   'P 1'
#
loop_
_entity.id
_entity.type
_entity.pdbx_description
1 polymer ?
#
loop_
_entity_poly.entity_id
_entity_poly.type
_entity_poly.pdbx_seq_one_letter_code
_entity_poly.pdbx_strand_id
1 'polypeptide(L)' 'MSHITWINVNEKRVTDDQIKQLEQYLNIKFPNDFIDCVQKYDGGYPTPDTFNIPNQDENSLNNLLTLDS' A
#
# COMPACT_ATOMS: atom_id res chain seq x y z
N MET A 1 0.03 3.29 20.46
CA MET A 1 0.33 2.76 19.12
C MET A 1 -0.19 3.77 18.12
N SER A 2 0.61 4.19 17.14
CA SER A 2 0.13 5.04 16.06
C SER A 2 -0.66 4.18 15.07
N HIS A 3 -1.86 4.62 14.70
CA HIS A 3 -2.57 4.04 13.57
C HIS A 3 -1.97 4.59 12.27
N ILE A 4 -1.93 3.75 11.22
CA ILE A 4 -1.56 4.23 9.89
C ILE A 4 -2.60 5.25 9.43
N THR A 5 -2.12 6.45 9.12
CA THR A 5 -2.92 7.50 8.49
C THR A 5 -2.46 7.64 7.05
N TRP A 6 -3.41 7.75 6.12
CA TRP A 6 -3.09 7.96 4.70
C TRP A 6 -3.14 9.45 4.39
N ILE A 7 -2.04 9.98 3.87
CA ILE A 7 -1.88 11.38 3.52
C ILE A 7 -1.98 11.53 2.00
N ASN A 8 -2.52 12.65 1.52
CA ASN A 8 -2.68 12.98 0.09
C ASN A 8 -3.50 11.95 -0.72
N VAL A 9 -4.48 11.30 -0.09
CA VAL A 9 -5.45 10.45 -0.80
C VAL A 9 -6.34 11.32 -1.67
N ASN A 10 -6.45 10.99 -2.96
CA ASN A 10 -7.38 11.66 -3.87
C ASN A 10 -8.83 11.39 -3.46
N GLU A 11 -9.69 12.40 -3.56
CA GLU A 11 -11.13 12.25 -3.31
C GLU A 11 -11.80 11.35 -4.35
N LYS A 12 -11.30 11.40 -5.59
CA LYS A 12 -11.78 10.56 -6.69
C LYS A 12 -11.11 9.20 -6.62
N ARG A 13 -11.87 8.16 -6.30
CA ARG A 13 -11.36 6.79 -6.24
C ARG A 13 -11.05 6.23 -7.63
N VAL A 14 -10.03 5.38 -7.70
CA VAL A 14 -9.76 4.54 -8.86
C VAL A 14 -10.91 3.55 -9.04
N THR A 15 -11.44 3.43 -10.25
CA THR A 15 -12.54 2.50 -10.56
C THR A 15 -12.05 1.14 -11.03
N ASP A 16 -12.90 0.12 -10.92
CA ASP A 16 -12.63 -1.22 -11.47
C ASP A 16 -12.29 -1.19 -12.97
N ASP A 17 -12.97 -0.34 -13.73
CA ASP A 17 -12.72 -0.19 -15.17
C ASP A 17 -11.33 0.37 -15.46
N GLN A 18 -10.85 1.33 -14.67
CA GLN A 18 -9.49 1.87 -14.79
C GLN A 18 -8.45 0.80 -14.46
N ILE A 19 -8.67 0.01 -13.40
CA ILE A 19 -7.80 -1.12 -13.04
C ILE A 19 -7.77 -2.15 -14.17
N LYS A 20 -8.94 -2.53 -14.70
CA LYS A 20 -9.05 -3.51 -15.79
C LYS A 20 -8.35 -3.05 -17.06
N GLN A 21 -8.48 -1.77 -17.42
CA GLN A 21 -7.75 -1.19 -18.55
C GLN A 21 -6.24 -1.24 -18.33
N LEU A 22 -5.77 -0.93 -17.12
CA LEU A 22 -4.35 -0.97 -16.77
C LEU A 22 -3.80 -2.41 -16.80
N GLU A 23 -4.52 -3.38 -16.25
CA GLU A 23 -4.17 -4.80 -16.32
C GLU A 23 -4.05 -5.31 -17.76
N GLN A 24 -4.98 -4.90 -18.63
CA GLN A 24 -4.95 -5.25 -20.06
C GLN A 24 -3.76 -4.60 -20.78
N TYR A 25 -3.51 -3.32 -20.50
CA TYR A 25 -2.39 -2.58 -21.09
C TYR A 25 -1.03 -3.19 -20.70
N LEU A 26 -0.87 -3.56 -19.44
CA LEU A 26 0.36 -4.17 -18.92
C LEU A 26 0.45 -5.68 -19.16
N ASN A 27 -0.65 -6.32 -19.57
CA ASN A 27 -0.81 -7.78 -19.69
C ASN A 27 -0.44 -8.53 -18.39
N ILE A 28 -0.93 -8.03 -17.25
CA ILE A 28 -0.73 -8.61 -15.91
C ILE A 28 -2.06 -8.69 -15.16
N LYS A 29 -2.03 -9.32 -13.98
CA LYS A 29 -3.09 -9.25 -12.98
C LYS A 29 -2.53 -8.76 -11.66
N PHE A 30 -3.16 -7.74 -11.08
CA PHE A 30 -2.80 -7.29 -9.74
C PHE A 30 -3.42 -8.22 -8.69
N PRO A 31 -2.75 -8.45 -7.55
CA PRO A 31 -3.37 -9.09 -6.41
C PRO A 31 -4.58 -8.29 -5.91
N ASN A 32 -5.63 -8.97 -5.46
CA ASN A 32 -6.85 -8.31 -4.96
C ASN A 32 -6.55 -7.35 -3.79
N ASP A 33 -5.70 -7.78 -2.85
CA ASP A 33 -5.32 -6.96 -1.69
C ASP A 33 -4.63 -5.64 -2.11
N PHE A 34 -3.90 -5.68 -3.23
CA PHE A 34 -3.28 -4.48 -3.80
C PHE A 34 -4.35 -3.55 -4.43
N ILE A 35 -5.29 -4.11 -5.18
CA ILE A 35 -6.39 -3.35 -5.80
C ILE A 35 -7.23 -2.67 -4.72
N ASP A 36 -7.64 -3.40 -3.68
CA ASP A 36 -8.43 -2.88 -2.57
C ASP A 36 -7.73 -1.68 -1.89
N CYS A 37 -6.41 -1.78 -1.73
CA CYS A 37 -5.59 -0.71 -1.18
C CYS A 37 -5.56 0.53 -2.11
N VAL A 38 -5.28 0.34 -3.40
CA VAL A 38 -5.23 1.41 -4.41
C VAL A 38 -6.57 2.13 -4.55
N GLN A 39 -7.68 1.39 -4.60
CA GLN A 39 -9.01 1.99 -4.72
C GLN A 39 -9.41 2.81 -3.49
N LYS A 40 -8.94 2.38 -2.31
CA LYS A 40 -9.24 3.06 -1.04
C LYS A 40 -8.38 4.29 -0.81
N TYR A 41 -7.13 4.28 -1.27
CA TYR A 41 -6.13 5.27 -0.91
C TYR A 41 -5.46 5.96 -2.10
N ASP A 42 -6.14 6.02 -3.26
CA ASP A 42 -5.65 6.56 -4.53
C ASP A 42 -4.58 7.68 -4.39
N GLY A 43 -3.33 7.36 -4.72
CA GLY A 43 -2.18 8.28 -4.72
C GLY A 43 -1.64 8.65 -3.33
N GLY A 44 -2.31 8.26 -2.26
CA GLY A 44 -1.90 8.52 -0.89
C GLY A 44 -0.74 7.63 -0.45
N TYR A 45 -0.04 8.09 0.58
CA TYR A 45 1.02 7.32 1.23
C TYR A 45 0.73 7.17 2.74
N PRO A 46 1.11 6.03 3.35
CA PRO A 46 0.88 5.80 4.76
C PRO A 46 1.85 6.64 5.60
N THR A 47 1.42 6.99 6.82
CA THR A 47 2.28 7.53 7.87
C THR A 47 1.88 6.90 9.20
N PRO A 48 2.81 6.26 9.92
CA PRO A 48 4.20 5.98 9.49
C PRO A 48 4.24 4.95 8.35
N ASP A 49 5.22 5.08 7.47
CA ASP A 49 5.55 4.13 6.39
C ASP A 49 6.73 3.21 6.76
N THR A 50 7.32 3.41 7.94
CA THR A 50 8.48 2.71 8.48
C THR A 50 8.25 2.26 9.92
N PHE A 51 9.02 1.28 10.38
CA PHE A 51 9.04 0.90 11.80
C PHE A 51 9.92 1.85 12.61
N ASN A 52 9.44 2.22 13.80
CA ASN A 52 10.26 2.90 14.79
C ASN A 52 11.12 1.87 15.55
N ILE A 53 12.32 1.57 15.02
CA ILE A 53 13.32 0.76 15.72
C ILE A 53 14.36 1.70 16.35
N PRO A 54 14.55 1.67 17.67
CA PRO A 54 15.53 2.52 18.34
C PRO A 54 16.93 2.35 17.75
N ASN A 55 17.61 3.47 17.50
CA ASN A 55 18.97 3.54 16.95
C ASN A 55 19.13 3.05 15.51
N GLN A 56 18.06 3.09 14.70
CA GLN A 56 18.13 2.86 13.26
C GLN A 56 17.40 3.99 12.50
N ASP A 57 18.02 4.51 11.45
CA ASP A 57 17.51 5.67 10.71
C ASP A 57 16.32 5.33 9.80
N GLU A 58 16.28 4.12 9.21
CA GLU A 58 15.17 3.65 8.38
C GLU A 58 14.97 2.14 8.56
N ASN A 59 13.72 1.70 8.76
CA ASN A 59 13.38 0.29 8.93
C ASN A 59 12.19 -0.07 8.06
N SER A 60 12.45 -0.29 6.77
CA SER A 60 11.54 -1.01 5.88
C SER A 60 11.83 -2.52 6.03
N LEU A 61 10.80 -3.29 6.43
CA LEU A 61 10.90 -4.76 6.41
C LEU A 61 10.38 -5.27 5.07
N ASN A 62 11.22 -5.99 4.34
CA ASN A 62 10.83 -6.60 3.04
C ASN A 62 9.88 -7.79 3.21
N ASN A 63 9.88 -8.43 4.38
CA ASN A 63 9.07 -9.61 4.69
C ASN A 63 8.29 -9.40 5.99
N LEU A 64 7.14 -10.06 6.13
CA LEU A 64 6.41 -10.12 7.38
C LEU A 64 7.21 -10.90 8.46
N LEU A 65 6.95 -10.57 9.72
CA LEU A 65 7.56 -11.25 10.86
C LEU A 65 7.00 -12.68 10.96
N THR A 66 7.87 -13.68 10.91
CA THR A 66 7.57 -15.02 11.45
C THR A 66 8.09 -15.08 12.87
N LEU A 67 7.27 -15.56 13.81
CA LEU A 67 7.65 -15.73 15.22
C LEU A 67 7.85 -17.20 15.59
N ASP A 68 7.72 -18.11 14.62
CA ASP A 68 7.94 -19.53 14.82
C ASP A 68 9.44 -19.83 14.72
N SER A 69 9.97 -20.43 15.78
CA SER A 69 11.39 -20.83 15.96
C SER A 69 11.72 -22.11 15.19
#